data_AF-A0A919SD72-F1
#
_entry.id   AF-A0A919SD72-F1
#
_cell.length_a   1.000
_cell.length_b   1.000
_cell.length_c   1.000
_cell.angle_alpha   90.00
_cell.angle_beta   90.00
_cell.angle_gamma   90.00
#
_symmetry.space_group_name_H-M   'P 1'
#
loop_
_entity.id
_entity.type
_entity.pdbx_description
1 polymer ?
#
loop_
_entity_poly.entity_id
_entity_poly.type
_entity_poly.pdbx_seq_one_letter_code
_entity_poly.pdbx_strand_id
1 'polypeptide(L)'
;MAEVHHFTYGAFNPVAAYLVAVLGSFLGLLATGRARSARSRGRRNRWLVIAAFSIGGAGIWLMHFTAMLGFDVPQSPVRYNPWTTMASLGLAVVTVGIGLMVVGHGRRSLPKIAVAGFFTGIGVLAMHYTGMTGLHVSGRIHFDPALVAASAIIAVVACAAALWFAVSVKGMGAMTGAAALMGMAVFGMHYTGMASMSVELSPTVPTNVSGIKPLLMIVPITLVSAALILGVALSALQAMTDEEFTFGDGVPRRGMHAENPWSLKQASVSAMRRAPGSRPSPGTRPSPRPVPPRAKPLIDEPLIDVAS
;
A
#
# COMPACT_ATOMS: atom_id res chain seq x y z
N MET A 1 12.91 -41.24 -1.30
CA MET A 1 12.36 -39.89 -1.13
C MET A 1 12.76 -39.37 0.24
N ALA A 2 13.33 -38.18 0.32
CA ALA A 2 13.68 -37.54 1.59
C ALA A 2 12.40 -37.14 2.34
N GLU A 3 12.36 -37.33 3.66
CA GLU A 3 11.31 -36.68 4.47
C GLU A 3 11.53 -35.16 4.43
N VAL A 4 10.50 -34.46 3.97
CA VAL A 4 10.48 -33.01 3.90
C VAL A 4 9.71 -32.50 5.13
N HIS A 5 10.41 -31.89 6.08
CA HIS A 5 9.74 -31.24 7.19
C HIS A 5 9.29 -29.84 6.76
N HIS A 6 8.01 -29.71 6.46
CA HIS A 6 7.37 -28.41 6.19
C HIS A 6 7.25 -27.52 7.45
N PHE A 7 7.66 -28.02 8.63
CA PHE A 7 7.42 -27.41 9.96
C PHE A 7 8.61 -27.60 10.92
N THR A 8 9.84 -27.33 10.49
CA THR A 8 11.04 -27.53 11.34
C THR A 8 11.03 -26.69 12.63
N TYR A 9 10.25 -25.60 12.66
CA TYR A 9 9.99 -24.76 13.85
C TYR A 9 8.53 -24.80 14.34
N GLY A 10 7.76 -25.82 13.96
CA GLY A 10 6.33 -25.94 14.29
C GLY A 10 5.44 -24.92 13.56
N ALA A 11 4.28 -24.61 14.15
CA ALA A 11 3.27 -23.71 13.55
C ALA A 11 3.71 -22.22 13.50
N PHE A 12 4.80 -21.84 14.17
CA PHE A 12 5.24 -20.45 14.27
C PHE A 12 5.53 -19.83 12.90
N ASN A 13 6.29 -20.53 12.05
CA ASN A 13 6.72 -19.98 10.77
C ASN A 13 5.57 -19.78 9.76
N PRO A 14 4.66 -20.75 9.55
CA PRO A 14 3.44 -20.54 8.76
C PRO A 14 2.56 -19.39 9.29
N VAL A 15 2.41 -19.29 10.62
CA VAL A 15 1.62 -18.22 11.24
C VAL A 15 2.27 -16.86 11.01
N ALA A 16 3.58 -16.74 11.21
CA ALA A 16 4.32 -15.50 10.93
C ALA A 16 4.21 -15.10 9.45
N ALA A 17 4.39 -16.06 8.54
CA ALA A 17 4.24 -15.84 7.10
C ALA A 17 2.83 -15.33 6.75
N TYR A 18 1.78 -15.96 7.29
CA TYR A 18 0.40 -15.52 7.10
C TYR A 18 0.16 -14.11 7.65
N LEU A 19 0.59 -13.82 8.88
CA LEU A 19 0.41 -12.49 9.49
C LEU A 19 1.10 -11.39 8.68
N VAL A 20 2.28 -11.67 8.16
CA VAL A 20 3.01 -10.76 7.28
C VAL A 20 2.26 -10.53 5.97
N ALA A 21 1.71 -11.59 5.36
CA ALA A 21 0.89 -11.45 4.16
C ALA A 21 -0.34 -10.57 4.39
N VAL A 22 -1.02 -10.76 5.53
CA VAL A 22 -2.16 -9.94 5.93
C VAL A 22 -1.75 -8.49 6.14
N LEU A 23 -0.65 -8.24 6.86
CA LEU A 23 -0.15 -6.89 7.10
C LEU A 23 0.22 -6.17 5.79
N GLY A 24 0.98 -6.81 4.91
CA GLY A 24 1.35 -6.25 3.61
C GLY A 24 0.14 -5.96 2.72
N SER A 25 -0.85 -6.88 2.73
CA SER A 25 -2.11 -6.71 2.01
C SER A 25 -2.94 -5.56 2.57
N PHE A 26 -3.04 -5.43 3.89
CA PHE A 26 -3.77 -4.37 4.57
C PHE A 26 -3.18 -2.99 4.27
N LEU A 27 -1.86 -2.84 4.43
CA LEU A 27 -1.17 -1.60 4.12
C LEU A 27 -1.30 -1.25 2.63
N GLY A 28 -1.26 -2.25 1.75
CA GLY A 28 -1.54 -2.09 0.32
C GLY A 28 -2.95 -1.59 0.03
N LEU A 29 -3.96 -2.13 0.71
CA LEU A 29 -5.35 -1.69 0.58
C LEU A 29 -5.57 -0.27 1.10
N LEU A 30 -4.87 0.14 2.17
CA LEU A 30 -4.86 1.53 2.63
C LEU A 30 -4.25 2.46 1.57
N ALA A 31 -3.11 2.08 0.99
CA ALA A 31 -2.44 2.87 -0.04
C ALA A 31 -3.28 2.98 -1.33
N THR A 32 -3.89 1.89 -1.80
CA THR A 32 -4.83 1.92 -2.95
C THR A 32 -6.09 2.72 -2.64
N GLY A 33 -6.58 2.66 -1.40
CA GLY A 33 -7.64 3.53 -0.88
C GLY A 33 -7.32 5.01 -1.09
N ARG A 34 -6.12 5.44 -0.69
CA ARG A 34 -5.64 6.81 -0.88
C ARG A 34 -5.38 7.17 -2.33
N ALA A 35 -4.90 6.22 -3.15
CA ALA A 35 -4.72 6.42 -4.58
C ALA A 35 -6.03 6.83 -5.28
N ARG A 36 -7.17 6.25 -4.85
CA ARG A 36 -8.50 6.56 -5.39
C ARG A 36 -9.00 7.95 -5.01
N SER A 37 -8.67 8.42 -3.80
CA SER A 37 -9.03 9.78 -3.32
C SER A 37 -8.09 10.87 -3.83
N ALA A 38 -6.94 10.51 -4.43
CA ALA A 38 -5.99 11.48 -4.96
C ALA A 38 -6.54 12.25 -6.16
N ARG A 39 -6.48 13.59 -6.09
CA ARG A 39 -6.95 14.49 -7.15
C ARG A 39 -6.00 14.62 -8.35
N SER A 40 -4.70 14.43 -8.15
CA SER A 40 -3.68 14.52 -9.21
C SER A 40 -3.18 13.14 -9.63
N ARG A 41 -2.88 12.97 -10.92
CA ARG A 41 -2.30 11.72 -11.45
C ARG A 41 -0.97 11.37 -10.78
N GLY A 42 -0.11 12.36 -10.52
CA GLY A 42 1.16 12.14 -9.82
C GLY A 42 0.96 11.60 -8.40
N ARG A 43 0.05 12.19 -7.61
CA ARG A 43 -0.25 11.70 -6.24
C ARG A 43 -0.86 10.31 -6.26
N ARG A 44 -1.74 10.02 -7.23
CA ARG A 44 -2.29 8.67 -7.44
C ARG A 44 -1.19 7.65 -7.72
N ASN A 45 -0.28 7.94 -8.65
CA ASN A 45 0.80 7.03 -9.00
C ASN A 45 1.72 6.74 -7.81
N ARG A 46 2.07 7.75 -7.01
CA ARG A 46 2.86 7.54 -5.78
C ARG A 46 2.20 6.54 -4.84
N TRP A 47 0.89 6.67 -4.60
CA TRP A 47 0.14 5.74 -3.75
C TRP A 47 0.06 4.33 -4.34
N LEU A 48 -0.07 4.19 -5.66
CA LEU A 48 -0.06 2.89 -6.33
C LEU A 48 1.33 2.23 -6.26
N VAL A 49 2.41 3.00 -6.32
CA VAL A 49 3.78 2.48 -6.09
C VAL A 49 3.95 2.00 -4.65
N ILE A 50 3.52 2.79 -3.66
CA ILE A 50 3.54 2.38 -2.24
C ILE A 50 2.73 1.09 -2.04
N ALA A 51 1.56 1.00 -2.67
CA ALA A 51 0.74 -0.21 -2.64
C ALA A 51 1.44 -1.42 -3.29
N ALA A 52 2.17 -1.22 -4.39
CA ALA A 52 2.91 -2.29 -5.06
C ALA A 52 4.01 -2.88 -4.17
N PHE A 53 4.76 -2.02 -3.46
CA PHE A 53 5.75 -2.46 -2.48
C PHE A 53 5.10 -3.15 -1.27
N SER A 54 3.92 -2.70 -0.85
CA SER A 54 3.18 -3.28 0.28
C SER A 54 2.64 -4.67 -0.06
N ILE A 55 1.91 -4.80 -1.17
CA ILE A 55 1.29 -6.06 -1.59
C ILE A 55 2.36 -6.99 -2.16
N GLY A 56 3.11 -6.56 -3.17
CA GLY A 56 4.11 -7.40 -3.84
C GLY A 56 5.32 -7.70 -2.95
N GLY A 57 5.88 -6.69 -2.29
CA GLY A 57 7.06 -6.84 -1.43
C GLY A 57 6.74 -7.46 -0.08
N ALA A 58 5.95 -6.79 0.75
CA ALA A 58 5.64 -7.31 2.10
C ALA A 58 4.59 -8.44 2.08
N GLY A 59 3.54 -8.32 1.27
CA GLY A 59 2.43 -9.28 1.26
C GLY A 59 2.78 -10.62 0.60
N ILE A 60 3.44 -10.59 -0.54
CA ILE A 60 3.72 -11.78 -1.36
C ILE A 60 5.16 -12.26 -1.16
N TRP A 61 6.17 -11.41 -1.45
CA TRP A 61 7.56 -11.82 -1.41
C TRP A 61 8.04 -12.18 0.00
N LEU A 62 7.77 -11.31 0.98
CA LEU A 62 8.21 -11.59 2.35
C LEU A 62 7.47 -12.79 2.95
N MET A 63 6.17 -12.95 2.69
CA MET A 63 5.46 -14.16 3.11
C MET A 63 6.14 -15.41 2.53
N HIS A 64 6.41 -15.41 1.22
CA HIS A 64 7.05 -16.54 0.54
C HIS A 64 8.39 -16.92 1.18
N PHE A 65 9.28 -15.95 1.39
CA PHE A 65 10.59 -16.23 2.00
C PHE A 65 10.49 -16.56 3.49
N THR A 66 9.56 -15.95 4.23
CA THR A 66 9.31 -16.33 5.63
C THR A 66 8.89 -17.78 5.68
N ALA A 67 7.93 -18.21 4.86
CA ALA A 67 7.50 -19.60 4.78
C ALA A 67 8.63 -20.57 4.39
N MET A 68 9.46 -20.21 3.40
CA MET A 68 10.63 -21.01 3.00
C MET A 68 11.73 -21.09 4.05
N LEU A 69 11.92 -20.09 4.91
CA LEU A 69 12.94 -20.15 5.98
C LEU A 69 12.63 -21.21 7.04
N GLY A 70 11.37 -21.61 7.21
CA GLY A 70 10.97 -22.72 8.08
C GLY A 70 10.96 -24.08 7.40
N PHE A 71 11.27 -24.13 6.10
CA PHE A 71 11.49 -25.36 5.37
C PHE A 71 12.92 -25.82 5.59
N ASP A 72 13.08 -27.01 6.19
CA ASP A 72 14.38 -27.64 6.33
C ASP A 72 14.37 -29.02 5.66
N VAL A 73 15.50 -29.36 5.05
CA VAL A 73 15.74 -30.69 4.51
C VAL A 73 16.83 -31.29 5.39
N PRO A 74 16.48 -32.15 6.37
CA PRO A 74 17.44 -32.67 7.36
C PRO A 74 18.67 -33.35 6.74
N GLN A 75 18.52 -33.80 5.49
CA GLN A 75 19.48 -34.59 4.75
C GLN A 75 20.37 -33.76 3.80
N SER A 76 20.19 -32.42 3.68
CA SER A 76 21.04 -31.59 2.83
C SER A 76 21.13 -30.12 3.30
N PRO A 77 22.32 -29.50 3.27
CA PRO A 77 22.47 -28.08 3.59
C PRO A 77 21.78 -27.21 2.53
N VAL A 78 20.62 -26.65 2.87
CA VAL A 78 19.93 -25.66 2.05
C VAL A 78 20.78 -24.39 1.93
N ARG A 79 20.91 -23.86 0.72
CA ARG A 79 21.60 -22.61 0.42
C ARG A 79 20.75 -21.74 -0.49
N TYR A 80 20.85 -20.43 -0.32
CA TYR A 80 20.12 -19.45 -1.11
C TYR A 80 21.06 -18.58 -1.94
N ASN A 81 20.65 -18.29 -3.17
CA ASN A 81 21.30 -17.27 -4.00
C ASN A 81 20.66 -15.89 -3.75
N PRO A 82 21.42 -14.87 -3.30
CA PRO A 82 20.88 -13.54 -3.02
C PRO A 82 20.38 -12.82 -4.28
N TRP A 83 20.97 -13.10 -5.45
CA TRP A 83 20.58 -12.45 -6.70
C TRP A 83 19.23 -12.93 -7.21
N THR A 84 18.97 -14.24 -7.17
CA THR A 84 17.65 -14.78 -7.53
C THR A 84 16.59 -14.36 -6.53
N THR A 85 16.95 -14.28 -5.24
CA THR A 85 16.09 -13.73 -4.19
C THR A 85 15.69 -12.28 -4.49
N MET A 86 16.63 -11.43 -4.88
CA MET A 86 16.34 -10.03 -5.25
C MET A 86 15.56 -9.92 -6.57
N ALA A 87 15.86 -10.77 -7.55
CA ALA A 87 15.12 -10.83 -8.80
C ALA A 87 13.64 -11.20 -8.57
N SER A 88 13.38 -12.15 -7.66
CA SER A 88 12.02 -12.52 -7.27
C SER A 88 11.26 -11.34 -6.62
N LEU A 89 11.92 -10.54 -5.77
CA LEU A 89 11.32 -9.31 -5.22
C LEU A 89 10.94 -8.33 -6.33
N GLY A 90 11.84 -8.13 -7.29
CA GLY A 90 11.59 -7.29 -8.46
C GLY A 90 10.38 -7.75 -9.25
N LEU A 91 10.27 -9.06 -9.54
CA LEU A 91 9.11 -9.65 -10.21
C LEU A 91 7.81 -9.38 -9.44
N ALA A 92 7.80 -9.56 -8.12
CA ALA A 92 6.62 -9.31 -7.29
C ALA A 92 6.16 -7.84 -7.40
N VAL A 93 7.07 -6.90 -7.14
CA VAL A 93 6.75 -5.48 -7.06
C VAL A 93 6.34 -4.93 -8.43
N VAL A 94 7.05 -5.30 -9.49
CA VAL A 94 6.77 -4.81 -10.85
C VAL A 94 5.44 -5.34 -11.35
N THR A 95 5.16 -6.64 -11.22
CA THR A 95 3.96 -7.26 -11.78
C THR A 95 2.69 -6.85 -11.04
N VAL A 96 2.77 -6.73 -9.71
CA VAL A 96 1.69 -6.15 -8.88
C VAL A 96 1.53 -4.66 -9.18
N GLY A 97 2.64 -3.92 -9.32
CA GLY A 97 2.62 -2.50 -9.65
C GLY A 97 1.95 -2.22 -10.99
N ILE A 98 2.28 -2.97 -12.05
CA ILE A 98 1.62 -2.87 -13.36
C ILE A 98 0.12 -3.16 -13.20
N GLY A 99 -0.26 -4.24 -12.52
CA GLY A 99 -1.67 -4.59 -12.28
C GLY A 99 -2.44 -3.46 -11.59
N LEU A 100 -1.88 -2.90 -10.52
CA LEU A 100 -2.43 -1.78 -9.78
C LEU A 100 -2.52 -0.49 -10.62
N MET A 101 -1.50 -0.19 -11.42
CA MET A 101 -1.52 0.96 -12.33
C MET A 101 -2.60 0.81 -13.40
N VAL A 102 -2.78 -0.39 -13.94
CA VAL A 102 -3.83 -0.69 -14.91
C VAL A 102 -5.19 -0.46 -14.25
N VAL A 103 -5.51 -1.12 -13.14
CA VAL A 103 -6.86 -1.03 -12.54
C VAL A 103 -7.13 0.29 -11.80
N GLY A 104 -6.08 0.99 -11.35
CA GLY A 104 -6.16 2.26 -10.64
C GLY A 104 -6.45 3.47 -11.54
N HIS A 105 -6.33 3.32 -12.86
CA HIS A 105 -6.60 4.37 -13.84
C HIS A 105 -7.86 4.10 -14.67
N GLY A 106 -8.56 5.16 -15.08
CA GLY A 106 -9.74 5.07 -15.94
C GLY A 106 -10.99 4.51 -15.24
N ARG A 107 -11.94 4.03 -16.04
CA ARG A 107 -13.20 3.43 -15.56
C ARG A 107 -12.99 2.02 -15.04
N ARG A 108 -13.75 1.66 -14.00
CA ARG A 108 -13.82 0.28 -13.49
C ARG A 108 -14.46 -0.62 -14.55
N SER A 109 -13.84 -1.76 -14.81
CA SER A 109 -14.31 -2.76 -15.78
C SER A 109 -13.86 -4.14 -15.29
N LEU A 110 -14.80 -5.08 -15.19
CA LEU A 110 -14.49 -6.45 -14.78
C LEU A 110 -13.54 -7.15 -15.77
N PRO A 111 -13.74 -7.06 -17.11
CA PRO A 111 -12.77 -7.57 -18.08
C PRO A 111 -11.36 -7.02 -17.87
N LYS A 112 -11.25 -5.73 -17.55
CA LYS A 112 -9.95 -5.09 -17.29
C LYS A 112 -9.26 -5.67 -16.06
N ILE A 113 -10.01 -5.95 -14.99
CA ILE A 113 -9.48 -6.58 -13.77
C ILE A 113 -9.08 -8.02 -14.06
N ALA A 114 -9.87 -8.76 -14.85
CA ALA A 114 -9.54 -10.14 -15.22
C ALA A 114 -8.23 -10.21 -16.01
N VAL A 115 -8.05 -9.37 -17.03
CA VAL A 115 -6.82 -9.32 -17.83
C VAL A 115 -5.62 -8.88 -16.96
N ALA A 116 -5.77 -7.83 -16.16
CA ALA A 116 -4.70 -7.40 -15.26
C ALA A 116 -4.36 -8.48 -14.23
N GLY A 117 -5.36 -9.15 -13.67
CA GLY A 117 -5.23 -10.23 -12.69
C GLY A 117 -4.53 -11.45 -13.27
N PHE A 118 -4.81 -11.80 -14.53
CA PHE A 118 -4.09 -12.85 -15.24
C PHE A 118 -2.59 -12.55 -15.33
N PHE A 119 -2.20 -11.39 -15.86
CA PHE A 119 -0.79 -11.03 -16.00
C PHE A 119 -0.08 -10.85 -14.64
N THR A 120 -0.74 -10.24 -13.65
CA THR A 120 -0.19 -10.16 -12.28
C THR A 120 -0.05 -11.55 -11.67
N GLY A 121 -1.01 -12.46 -11.89
CA GLY A 121 -0.97 -13.85 -11.43
C GLY A 121 0.20 -14.63 -12.01
N ILE A 122 0.43 -14.53 -13.33
CA ILE A 122 1.61 -15.12 -13.99
C ILE A 122 2.90 -14.52 -13.42
N GLY A 123 2.93 -13.21 -13.15
CA GLY A 123 4.05 -12.54 -12.52
C GLY A 123 4.37 -13.05 -11.11
N VAL A 124 3.33 -13.25 -10.29
CA VAL A 124 3.45 -13.81 -8.94
C VAL A 124 3.88 -15.27 -8.98
N LEU A 125 3.38 -16.04 -9.95
CA LEU A 125 3.81 -17.42 -10.17
C LEU A 125 5.29 -17.47 -10.56
N ALA A 126 5.72 -16.61 -11.48
CA ALA A 126 7.11 -16.48 -11.89
C ALA A 126 8.00 -16.10 -10.70
N MET A 127 7.56 -15.18 -9.84
CA MET A 127 8.25 -14.85 -8.60
C MET A 127 8.42 -16.07 -7.70
N HIS A 128 7.33 -16.81 -7.46
CA HIS A 128 7.32 -17.97 -6.57
C HIS A 128 8.32 -19.03 -7.02
N TYR A 129 8.26 -19.45 -8.30
CA TYR A 129 9.21 -20.45 -8.81
C TYR A 129 10.62 -19.91 -8.97
N THR A 130 10.81 -18.62 -9.30
CA THR A 130 12.15 -18.01 -9.28
C THR A 130 12.76 -18.06 -7.87
N GLY A 131 11.96 -17.76 -6.84
CA GLY A 131 12.36 -17.91 -5.43
C GLY A 131 12.77 -19.34 -5.11
N MET A 132 11.97 -20.33 -5.53
CA MET A 132 12.28 -21.75 -5.33
C MET A 132 13.52 -22.22 -6.09
N THR A 133 13.76 -21.76 -7.32
CA THR A 133 15.01 -22.06 -8.06
C THR A 133 16.24 -21.43 -7.42
N GLY A 134 16.06 -20.46 -6.53
CA GLY A 134 17.12 -19.91 -5.69
C GLY A 134 17.60 -20.86 -4.58
N LEU A 135 16.88 -21.96 -4.34
CA LEU A 135 17.30 -23.04 -3.45
C LEU A 135 18.34 -23.90 -4.14
N HIS A 136 19.52 -23.96 -3.55
CA HIS A 136 20.51 -24.96 -3.88
C HIS A 136 20.50 -26.05 -2.80
N VAL A 137 20.32 -27.29 -3.24
CA VAL A 137 20.36 -28.52 -2.43
C VAL A 137 21.29 -29.53 -3.09
N SER A 138 21.80 -30.51 -2.34
CA SER A 138 22.67 -31.59 -2.84
C SER A 138 21.88 -32.66 -3.64
N GLY A 139 21.06 -32.24 -4.59
CA GLY A 139 20.14 -33.11 -5.33
C GLY A 139 19.44 -32.38 -6.48
N ARG A 140 18.57 -33.10 -7.20
CA ARG A 140 17.68 -32.51 -8.22
C ARG A 140 16.31 -32.22 -7.62
N ILE A 141 15.76 -31.06 -7.97
CA ILE A 141 14.41 -30.65 -7.60
C ILE A 141 13.49 -31.00 -8.76
N HIS A 142 12.45 -31.77 -8.48
CA HIS A 142 11.39 -32.11 -9.42
C HIS A 142 10.09 -31.43 -8.99
N PHE A 143 9.28 -31.05 -9.98
CA PHE A 143 7.98 -30.44 -9.77
C PHE A 143 6.89 -31.29 -10.44
N ASP A 144 5.84 -31.62 -9.69
CA ASP A 144 4.63 -32.22 -10.25
C ASP A 144 3.87 -31.17 -11.11
N PRO A 145 3.75 -31.37 -12.44
CA PRO A 145 3.07 -30.43 -13.32
C PRO A 145 1.61 -30.16 -12.94
N ALA A 146 0.91 -31.12 -12.33
CA ALA A 146 -0.49 -30.95 -11.94
C ALA A 146 -0.63 -29.97 -10.77
N LEU A 147 0.23 -30.08 -9.76
CA LEU A 147 0.26 -29.15 -8.62
C LEU A 147 0.82 -27.78 -9.00
N VAL A 148 1.73 -27.72 -9.97
CA VAL A 148 2.17 -26.45 -10.58
C VAL A 148 1.01 -25.76 -11.30
N ALA A 149 0.21 -26.49 -12.07
CA ALA A 149 -0.97 -25.94 -12.72
C ALA A 149 -2.04 -25.50 -11.69
N ALA A 150 -2.25 -26.27 -10.62
CA ALA A 150 -3.17 -25.90 -9.55
C ALA A 150 -2.74 -24.60 -8.85
N SER A 151 -1.45 -24.47 -8.49
CA SER A 151 -0.93 -23.22 -7.90
C SER A 151 -1.01 -22.04 -8.87
N ALA A 152 -0.83 -22.26 -10.18
CA ALA A 152 -1.02 -21.23 -11.20
C ALA A 152 -2.46 -20.71 -11.26
N ILE A 153 -3.45 -21.61 -11.20
CA ILE A 153 -4.87 -21.23 -11.18
C ILE A 153 -5.16 -20.40 -9.91
N ILE A 154 -4.69 -20.85 -8.74
CA ILE A 154 -4.85 -20.12 -7.49
C ILE A 154 -4.20 -18.73 -7.60
N ALA A 155 -3.00 -18.62 -8.16
CA ALA A 155 -2.29 -17.35 -8.33
C ALA A 155 -3.09 -16.35 -9.17
N VAL A 156 -3.64 -16.79 -10.31
CA VAL A 156 -4.45 -15.95 -11.20
C VAL A 156 -5.73 -15.47 -10.51
N VAL A 157 -6.46 -16.39 -9.85
CA VAL A 157 -7.70 -16.06 -9.14
C VAL A 157 -7.41 -15.12 -7.97
N ALA A 158 -6.37 -15.40 -7.18
CA ALA A 158 -5.94 -14.57 -6.06
C ALA A 158 -5.57 -13.16 -6.50
N CYS A 159 -4.82 -13.02 -7.59
CA CYS A 159 -4.41 -11.72 -8.12
C CYS A 159 -5.59 -10.93 -8.69
N ALA A 160 -6.51 -11.59 -9.41
CA ALA A 160 -7.74 -10.95 -9.87
C ALA A 160 -8.60 -10.45 -8.69
N ALA A 161 -8.77 -11.27 -7.65
CA ALA A 161 -9.49 -10.90 -6.42
C ALA A 161 -8.79 -9.75 -5.69
N ALA A 162 -7.47 -9.79 -5.54
CA ALA A 162 -6.68 -8.71 -4.93
C ALA A 162 -6.83 -7.38 -5.66
N LEU A 163 -6.74 -7.38 -6.99
CA LEU A 163 -6.96 -6.17 -7.81
C LEU A 163 -8.41 -5.68 -7.72
N TRP A 164 -9.38 -6.59 -7.64
CA TRP A 164 -10.78 -6.24 -7.40
C TRP A 164 -10.98 -5.58 -6.02
N PHE A 165 -10.39 -6.13 -4.96
CA PHE A 165 -10.42 -5.54 -3.62
C PHE A 165 -9.77 -4.15 -3.60
N ALA A 166 -8.62 -4.01 -4.27
CA ALA A 166 -7.88 -2.75 -4.40
C ALA A 166 -8.68 -1.62 -5.06
N VAL A 167 -9.71 -1.93 -5.85
CA VAL A 167 -10.60 -0.91 -6.43
C VAL A 167 -11.98 -0.82 -5.76
N SER A 168 -12.43 -1.88 -5.06
CA SER A 168 -13.81 -1.99 -4.57
C SER A 168 -13.96 -1.73 -3.07
N VAL A 169 -13.00 -2.20 -2.25
CA VAL A 169 -13.11 -2.21 -0.79
C VAL A 169 -12.89 -0.82 -0.21
N LYS A 170 -13.76 -0.40 0.72
CA LYS A 170 -13.70 0.87 1.46
C LYS A 170 -14.03 0.63 2.94
N GLY A 171 -13.40 1.41 3.82
CA GLY A 171 -13.60 1.30 5.27
C GLY A 171 -12.68 0.27 5.93
N MET A 172 -12.30 0.52 7.18
CA MET A 172 -11.28 -0.25 7.88
C MET A 172 -11.68 -1.72 8.07
N GLY A 173 -12.91 -2.01 8.50
CA GLY A 173 -13.37 -3.39 8.72
C GLY A 173 -13.34 -4.24 7.45
N ALA A 174 -13.84 -3.70 6.33
CA ALA A 174 -13.80 -4.40 5.04
C ALA A 174 -12.37 -4.56 4.51
N MET A 175 -11.48 -3.59 4.76
CA MET A 175 -10.06 -3.71 4.42
C MET A 175 -9.37 -4.81 5.21
N THR A 176 -9.66 -4.95 6.51
CA THR A 176 -9.12 -6.04 7.34
C THR A 176 -9.59 -7.40 6.84
N GLY A 177 -10.88 -7.55 6.54
CA GLY A 177 -11.42 -8.80 5.98
C GLY A 177 -10.83 -9.14 4.62
N ALA A 178 -10.71 -8.16 3.71
CA ALA A 178 -10.09 -8.36 2.42
C ALA A 178 -8.60 -8.70 2.52
N ALA A 179 -7.87 -8.07 3.45
CA ALA A 179 -6.46 -8.37 3.70
C ALA A 179 -6.26 -9.80 4.24
N ALA A 180 -7.15 -10.27 5.12
CA ALA A 180 -7.14 -11.65 5.60
C ALA A 180 -7.37 -12.65 4.46
N LEU A 181 -8.37 -12.41 3.60
CA LEU A 181 -8.64 -13.24 2.43
C LEU A 181 -7.49 -13.24 1.42
N MET A 182 -6.89 -12.07 1.17
CA MET A 182 -5.70 -11.95 0.33
C MET A 182 -4.54 -12.76 0.92
N GLY A 183 -4.26 -12.63 2.22
CA GLY A 183 -3.23 -13.40 2.91
C GLY A 183 -3.46 -14.91 2.78
N MET A 184 -4.71 -15.36 2.97
CA MET A 184 -5.08 -16.77 2.83
C MET A 184 -4.87 -17.28 1.40
N ALA A 185 -5.21 -16.48 0.39
CA ALA A 185 -5.06 -16.85 -1.00
C ALA A 185 -3.58 -17.00 -1.41
N VAL A 186 -2.72 -16.06 -1.00
CA VAL A 186 -1.28 -16.15 -1.28
C VAL A 186 -0.66 -17.31 -0.50
N PHE A 187 -1.06 -17.51 0.76
CA PHE A 187 -0.65 -18.65 1.58
C PHE A 187 -1.02 -19.97 0.90
N GLY A 188 -2.27 -20.14 0.46
CA GLY A 188 -2.73 -21.33 -0.25
C GLY A 188 -1.96 -21.58 -1.55
N MET A 189 -1.70 -20.53 -2.35
CA MET A 189 -0.87 -20.64 -3.55
C MET A 189 0.53 -21.14 -3.23
N HIS A 190 1.18 -20.55 -2.21
CA HIS A 190 2.52 -20.90 -1.80
C HIS A 190 2.64 -22.37 -1.37
N TYR A 191 1.77 -22.84 -0.47
CA TYR A 191 1.83 -24.22 0.01
C TYR A 191 1.42 -25.23 -1.06
N THR A 192 0.52 -24.87 -1.99
CA THR A 192 0.23 -25.71 -3.16
C THR A 192 1.46 -25.82 -4.08
N GLY A 193 2.18 -24.72 -4.30
CA GLY A 193 3.43 -24.72 -5.05
C GLY A 193 4.53 -25.53 -4.36
N MET A 194 4.68 -25.40 -3.05
CA MET A 194 5.62 -26.22 -2.25
C MET A 194 5.26 -27.71 -2.29
N ALA A 195 3.97 -28.06 -2.26
CA ALA A 195 3.52 -29.45 -2.36
C ALA A 195 3.89 -30.11 -3.70
N SER A 196 4.11 -29.33 -4.75
CA SER A 196 4.58 -29.84 -6.03
C SER A 196 6.05 -30.29 -6.01
N MET A 197 6.83 -29.85 -5.03
CA MET A 197 8.27 -30.00 -4.98
C MET A 197 8.69 -31.33 -4.34
N SER A 198 9.49 -32.11 -5.03
CA SER A 198 10.17 -33.30 -4.48
C SER A 198 11.68 -33.22 -4.73
N VAL A 199 12.48 -33.65 -3.74
CA VAL A 199 13.95 -33.63 -3.83
C VAL A 199 14.49 -35.05 -3.95
N GLU A 200 15.21 -35.31 -5.04
CA GLU A 200 16.00 -36.53 -5.23
C GLU A 200 17.46 -36.25 -4.84
N LEU A 201 17.88 -36.81 -3.71
CA LEU A 201 19.25 -36.74 -3.21
C LEU A 201 20.14 -37.64 -4.08
N SER A 202 21.22 -37.08 -4.62
CA SER A 202 22.17 -37.83 -5.43
C SER A 202 23.40 -38.19 -4.57
N PRO A 203 23.79 -39.47 -4.43
CA PRO A 203 24.94 -39.90 -3.62
C PRO A 203 26.29 -39.33 -4.08
N THR A 204 26.32 -38.81 -5.31
CA THR A 204 27.51 -38.40 -6.06
C THR A 204 27.73 -36.89 -6.12
N VAL A 205 26.80 -36.07 -5.61
CA VAL A 205 26.94 -34.60 -5.63
C VAL A 205 27.78 -34.16 -4.42
N PRO A 206 28.88 -33.41 -4.63
CA PRO A 206 29.71 -32.92 -3.55
C PRO A 206 28.92 -32.12 -2.51
N THR A 207 29.25 -32.27 -1.23
CA THR A 207 28.58 -31.61 -0.08
C THR A 207 28.79 -30.08 -0.04
N ASN A 208 29.65 -29.54 -0.91
CA ASN A 208 29.89 -28.11 -1.09
C ASN A 208 28.83 -27.47 -2.00
N VAL A 209 27.64 -27.25 -1.43
CA VAL A 209 26.60 -26.44 -2.06
C VAL A 209 26.94 -24.95 -1.93
N SER A 210 27.02 -24.24 -3.05
CA SER A 210 27.28 -22.79 -3.10
C SER A 210 26.04 -21.98 -2.71
N GLY A 211 26.23 -20.90 -1.95
CA GLY A 211 25.18 -19.95 -1.58
C GLY A 211 25.26 -19.55 -0.10
N ILE A 212 24.25 -18.80 0.34
CA ILE A 212 24.18 -18.26 1.70
C ILE A 212 23.36 -19.20 2.59
N LYS A 213 23.79 -19.40 3.84
CA LYS A 213 23.04 -20.20 4.83
C LYS A 213 21.68 -19.55 5.11
N PRO A 214 20.61 -20.32 5.35
CA PRO A 214 19.27 -19.78 5.64
C PRO A 214 19.29 -18.77 6.80
N LEU A 215 20.00 -19.10 7.89
CA LEU A 215 20.21 -18.21 9.05
C LEU A 215 20.82 -16.85 8.68
N LEU A 216 21.76 -16.82 7.73
CA LEU A 216 22.37 -15.58 7.26
C LEU A 216 21.48 -14.81 6.27
N MET A 217 20.51 -15.47 5.63
CA MET A 217 19.48 -14.82 4.81
C MET A 217 18.39 -14.16 5.65
N ILE A 218 18.18 -14.61 6.89
CA ILE A 218 17.21 -13.99 7.81
C ILE A 218 17.50 -12.51 7.98
N VAL A 219 18.76 -12.12 8.19
CA VAL A 219 19.17 -10.73 8.40
C VAL A 219 18.82 -9.79 7.23
N PRO A 220 19.27 -10.02 5.97
CA PRO A 220 18.90 -9.15 4.87
C PRO A 220 17.41 -9.19 4.56
N ILE A 221 16.74 -10.35 4.70
CA ILE A 221 15.29 -10.45 4.51
C ILE A 221 14.56 -9.60 5.55
N THR A 222 14.87 -9.75 6.84
CA THR A 222 14.25 -8.94 7.91
C THR A 222 14.55 -7.46 7.77
N LEU A 223 15.76 -7.07 7.36
CA LEU A 223 16.09 -5.65 7.11
C LEU A 223 15.27 -5.06 5.96
N VAL A 224 15.22 -5.74 4.81
CA VAL A 224 14.40 -5.31 3.66
C VAL A 224 12.92 -5.24 4.07
N SER A 225 12.46 -6.21 4.86
CA SER A 225 11.09 -6.28 5.36
C SER A 225 10.74 -5.13 6.28
N ALA A 226 11.59 -4.87 7.27
CA ALA A 226 11.42 -3.78 8.20
C ALA A 226 11.43 -2.44 7.45
N ALA A 227 12.33 -2.26 6.48
CA ALA A 227 12.37 -1.07 5.64
C ALA A 227 11.10 -0.89 4.80
N LEU A 228 10.56 -1.96 4.20
CA LEU A 228 9.32 -1.91 3.43
C LEU A 228 8.11 -1.57 4.32
N ILE A 229 7.94 -2.29 5.43
CA ILE A 229 6.84 -2.07 6.37
C ILE A 229 6.91 -0.66 6.96
N LEU A 230 8.10 -0.24 7.41
CA LEU A 230 8.30 1.09 7.99
C LEU A 230 8.11 2.18 6.94
N GLY A 231 8.67 2.03 5.74
CA GLY A 231 8.50 3.02 4.66
C GLY A 231 7.04 3.23 4.28
N VAL A 232 6.26 2.14 4.26
CA VAL A 232 4.81 2.21 4.00
C VAL A 232 4.06 2.83 5.19
N ALA A 233 4.40 2.45 6.43
CA ALA A 233 3.79 3.01 7.63
C ALA A 233 4.05 4.51 7.77
N LEU A 234 5.29 4.96 7.53
CA LEU A 234 5.66 6.37 7.52
C LEU A 234 4.95 7.14 6.40
N SER A 235 4.86 6.56 5.20
CA SER A 235 4.08 7.17 4.10
C SER A 235 2.61 7.31 4.49
N ALA A 236 2.04 6.31 5.16
CA ALA A 236 0.67 6.36 5.66
C ALA A 236 0.48 7.42 6.76
N LEU A 237 1.46 7.60 7.64
CA LEU A 237 1.45 8.60 8.72
C LEU A 237 1.56 10.03 8.18
N GLN A 238 2.51 10.29 7.27
CA GLN A 238 2.66 11.58 6.58
C GLN A 238 1.37 12.01 5.88
N ALA A 239 0.62 11.04 5.35
CA ALA A 239 -0.65 11.32 4.72
C ALA A 239 -1.77 11.69 5.71
N MET A 240 -1.68 11.26 6.97
CA MET A 240 -2.60 11.72 8.02
C MET A 240 -2.25 13.14 8.46
N THR A 241 -0.97 13.43 8.63
CA THR A 241 -0.51 14.78 9.01
C THR A 241 -0.83 15.80 7.93
N ASP A 242 -0.62 15.48 6.65
CA ASP A 242 -0.97 16.37 5.53
C ASP A 242 -2.46 16.73 5.54
N GLU A 243 -3.34 15.82 5.96
CA GLU A 243 -4.78 16.07 6.03
C GLU A 243 -5.17 16.89 7.25
N GLU A 244 -4.55 16.67 8.42
CA GLU A 244 -4.75 17.54 9.58
C GLU A 244 -4.35 19.00 9.29
N PHE A 245 -3.22 19.20 8.61
CA PHE A 245 -2.76 20.53 8.20
C PHE A 245 -3.51 21.14 7.01
N THR A 246 -4.28 20.36 6.23
CA THR A 246 -5.08 20.90 5.10
C THR A 246 -6.58 20.98 5.38
N PHE A 247 -7.11 20.21 6.33
CA PHE A 247 -8.49 20.31 6.82
C PHE A 247 -8.61 21.21 8.06
N GLY A 248 -7.55 21.40 8.83
CA GLY A 248 -7.41 22.49 9.79
C GLY A 248 -7.02 23.78 9.06
N ASP A 249 -7.97 24.69 8.90
CA ASP A 249 -7.82 26.06 8.42
C ASP A 249 -7.65 26.29 6.91
N GLY A 250 -8.80 26.38 6.23
CA GLY A 250 -8.98 27.15 4.99
C GLY A 250 -8.90 28.68 5.18
N VAL A 251 -8.12 29.16 6.17
CA VAL A 251 -7.73 30.57 6.31
C VAL A 251 -6.26 30.57 6.70
N PRO A 252 -5.33 31.00 5.83
CA PRO A 252 -3.98 31.25 6.28
C PRO A 252 -4.05 32.41 7.26
N ARG A 253 -4.02 32.11 8.57
CA ARG A 253 -3.79 33.12 9.60
C ARG A 253 -2.40 33.69 9.37
N ARG A 254 -2.35 34.76 8.58
CA ARG A 254 -1.25 35.73 8.63
C ARG A 254 -1.31 36.38 10.01
N GLY A 255 -0.70 35.73 10.99
CA GLY A 255 -0.75 36.14 12.39
C GLY A 255 0.59 35.90 13.06
N MET A 256 1.35 36.97 13.17
CA MET A 256 2.21 37.33 14.31
C MET A 256 2.94 36.17 15.00
N HIS A 257 4.14 35.87 14.52
CA HIS A 257 5.38 35.73 15.31
C HIS A 257 6.46 35.12 14.44
N ALA A 258 7.10 35.98 13.65
CA ALA A 258 8.47 35.80 13.21
C ALA A 258 9.12 37.17 13.32
N GLU A 259 9.36 37.62 14.56
CA GLU A 259 10.36 38.66 14.77
C GLU A 259 11.70 38.02 14.41
N ASN A 260 12.15 38.31 13.20
CA ASN A 260 13.47 37.98 12.73
C ASN A 260 14.45 38.94 13.44
N PRO A 261 15.37 38.47 14.30
CA PRO A 261 16.26 39.38 15.04
C PRO A 261 17.27 40.12 14.16
N TRP A 262 17.35 39.79 12.86
CA TRP A 262 18.44 40.23 11.98
C TRP A 262 18.01 41.01 10.74
N SER A 263 16.76 41.50 10.63
CA SER A 263 16.38 42.37 9.51
C SER A 263 16.50 43.86 9.87
N LEU A 264 17.73 44.33 10.09
CA LEU A 264 18.04 45.76 10.08
C LEU A 264 18.59 46.16 8.71
N LYS A 265 18.01 47.25 8.19
CA LYS A 265 18.39 48.07 7.02
C LYS A 265 18.02 47.54 5.64
N GLN A 266 16.82 47.92 5.22
CA GLN A 266 16.59 48.53 3.90
C GLN A 266 15.39 49.48 3.97
N ALA A 267 15.55 50.57 4.72
CA ALA A 267 14.74 51.77 4.52
C ALA A 267 15.30 52.49 3.28
N SER A 268 14.88 52.08 2.09
CA SER A 268 15.18 52.81 0.85
C SER A 268 14.11 53.88 0.58
N VAL A 269 14.35 55.06 1.18
CA VAL A 269 14.28 56.39 0.55
C VAL A 269 13.39 56.52 -0.71
N SER A 270 12.09 56.24 -0.60
CA SER A 270 11.14 56.47 -1.69
C SER A 270 9.80 57.09 -1.25
N ALA A 271 9.61 57.31 0.06
CA ALA A 271 8.39 57.92 0.60
C ALA A 271 8.48 59.43 0.90
N MET A 272 9.61 60.10 0.61
CA MET A 272 9.80 61.53 0.95
C MET A 272 10.04 62.40 -0.28
N ARG A 273 9.15 62.31 -1.27
CA ARG A 273 9.00 63.36 -2.28
C ARG A 273 7.56 63.47 -2.78
N ARG A 274 6.69 64.08 -1.99
CA ARG A 274 5.47 64.73 -2.49
C ARG A 274 5.29 66.08 -1.80
N ALA A 275 5.55 67.14 -2.55
CA ALA A 275 5.07 68.50 -2.28
C ALA A 275 3.77 68.73 -3.11
N PRO A 276 3.10 69.89 -3.05
CA PRO A 276 1.86 70.06 -2.29
C PRO A 276 0.63 70.36 -3.17
N GLY A 277 -0.56 70.15 -2.61
CA GLY A 277 -1.75 70.97 -2.85
C GLY A 277 -2.56 70.76 -4.13
N SER A 278 -3.74 70.14 -4.00
CA SER A 278 -4.93 70.53 -4.78
C SER A 278 -6.17 70.51 -3.89
N ARG A 279 -6.96 71.58 -3.97
CA ARG A 279 -8.14 71.89 -3.14
C ARG A 279 -9.26 70.84 -3.29
N PRO A 280 -10.07 70.58 -2.24
CA PRO A 280 -11.31 69.81 -2.39
C PRO A 280 -12.40 70.68 -3.04
N SER A 281 -13.09 70.13 -4.05
CA SER A 281 -14.33 70.71 -4.61
C SER A 281 -15.55 70.35 -3.74
N PRO A 282 -16.59 71.21 -3.65
CA PRO A 282 -17.69 70.99 -2.72
C PRO A 282 -18.76 70.02 -3.25
N GLY A 283 -19.05 69.02 -2.43
CA GLY A 283 -20.33 68.34 -2.18
C GLY A 283 -21.39 68.21 -3.28
N THR A 284 -21.70 66.95 -3.63
CA THR A 284 -23.06 66.53 -4.02
C THR A 284 -23.71 65.76 -2.86
N ARG A 285 -24.87 66.25 -2.41
CA ARG A 285 -25.68 65.67 -1.32
C ARG A 285 -26.26 64.31 -1.74
N PRO A 286 -26.25 63.27 -0.90
CA PRO A 286 -27.07 62.08 -1.12
C PRO A 286 -28.55 62.39 -0.83
N SER A 287 -29.44 61.96 -1.72
CA SER A 287 -30.90 62.00 -1.55
C SER A 287 -31.37 61.10 -0.39
N PRO A 288 -32.35 61.51 0.43
CA PRO A 288 -32.83 60.71 1.55
C PRO A 288 -33.62 59.47 1.08
N ARG A 289 -33.37 58.32 1.73
CA ARG A 289 -34.14 57.08 1.55
C ARG A 289 -35.56 57.23 2.11
N PRO A 290 -36.58 56.61 1.48
CA PRO A 290 -37.94 56.60 2.01
C PRO A 290 -38.05 55.74 3.28
N VAL A 291 -38.82 56.25 4.25
CA VAL A 291 -39.13 55.61 5.54
C VAL A 291 -40.32 54.64 5.35
N PRO A 292 -40.26 53.38 5.81
CA PRO A 292 -41.41 52.48 5.75
C PRO A 292 -42.49 52.85 6.80
N PRO A 293 -43.79 52.63 6.49
CA PRO A 293 -44.88 53.00 7.40
C PRO A 293 -44.94 52.11 8.66
N ARG A 294 -45.27 52.77 9.77
CA ARG A 294 -45.34 52.28 11.14
C ARG A 294 -46.46 51.23 11.30
N ALA A 295 -46.12 50.06 11.86
CA ALA A 295 -47.08 49.00 12.18
C ALA A 295 -48.10 49.46 13.24
N LYS A 296 -49.38 49.13 13.03
CA LYS A 296 -50.47 49.34 14.00
C LYS A 296 -50.32 48.38 15.20
N PRO A 297 -50.66 48.83 16.43
CA PRO A 297 -50.54 48.01 17.63
C PRO A 297 -51.59 46.89 17.68
N LEU A 298 -51.15 45.75 18.24
CA LEU A 298 -51.96 44.59 18.61
C LEU A 298 -53.11 45.02 19.53
N ILE A 299 -54.29 44.45 19.30
CA ILE A 299 -55.39 44.41 20.26
C ILE A 299 -55.51 42.95 20.70
N ASP A 300 -55.54 42.79 22.02
CA ASP A 300 -55.64 41.54 22.77
C ASP A 300 -56.95 40.76 22.46
N GLU A 301 -56.77 39.43 22.29
CA GLU A 301 -57.53 38.28 22.84
C GLU A 301 -59.05 38.40 23.20
N PRO A 302 -59.86 37.32 23.06
CA PRO A 302 -59.62 36.07 23.82
C PRO A 302 -60.02 34.71 23.19
N LEU A 303 -59.29 33.67 23.63
CA LEU A 303 -59.75 32.33 24.05
C LEU A 303 -61.20 31.91 23.75
N ILE A 304 -61.38 30.87 22.90
CA ILE A 304 -62.38 29.79 23.08
C ILE A 304 -61.85 28.45 22.50
N ASP A 305 -61.42 27.60 23.42
CA ASP A 305 -61.76 26.19 23.69
C ASP A 305 -62.24 25.14 22.64
N VAL A 306 -61.74 23.91 22.89
CA VAL A 306 -62.32 22.54 22.71
C VAL A 306 -62.33 21.83 21.34
N ALA A 307 -61.52 20.75 21.31
CA ALA A 307 -61.73 19.36 20.85
C ALA A 307 -62.52 19.05 19.56
N SER A 308 -61.88 18.34 18.63
CA SER A 308 -62.06 16.90 18.35
C SER A 308 -61.11 16.43 17.24
#